data_AF-A0A164D7P4-F1
#
_entry.id   AF-A0A164D7P4-F1
#
_cell.length_a   1.000
_cell.length_b   1.000
_cell.length_c   1.000
_cell.angle_alpha   90.00
_cell.angle_beta   90.00
_cell.angle_gamma   90.00
#
_symmetry.space_group_name_H-M   'P 1'
#
loop_
_entity.id
_entity.type
_entity.pdbx_description
1 polymer ?
#
loop_
_entity_poly.entity_id
_entity_poly.type
_entity_poly.pdbx_seq_one_letter_code
_entity_poly.pdbx_strand_id
1 'polypeptide(L)'
;EWDNAMQNFQSFFTELSKMPIKSLQLTKEVLNSRESLHITIQGREATIQAHLMKMEELRKIEEIIALHKDQVNANKNFEITVEVRKKKRIEVDNNQTALNCSKCEVTCYFKETTTFFNIVAITNSLLSSGRACKVCPGKCATEDHSNEHTRWMYVQEDETRTLYDIRKKYDDAMAKTLSAEELKN
;
A
#
# COMPACT_ATOMS: atom_id res chain seq x y z
N GLU A 1 30.84 -52.17 -14.61
CA GLU A 1 29.66 -51.27 -14.63
C GLU A 1 29.99 -49.87 -14.14
N TRP A 2 30.62 -49.72 -12.97
CA TRP A 2 31.08 -48.43 -12.44
C TRP A 2 32.08 -47.68 -13.34
N ASP A 3 33.05 -48.39 -13.95
CA ASP A 3 34.05 -47.75 -14.82
C ASP A 3 33.43 -47.15 -16.08
N ASN A 4 32.43 -47.82 -16.65
CA ASN A 4 31.70 -47.32 -17.82
C ASN A 4 30.83 -46.11 -17.45
N ALA A 5 30.22 -46.11 -16.26
CA ALA A 5 29.48 -44.95 -15.77
C ALA A 5 30.41 -43.74 -15.56
N MET A 6 31.61 -43.96 -15.02
CA MET A 6 32.60 -42.90 -14.79
C MET A 6 33.11 -42.29 -16.11
N GLN A 7 33.38 -43.12 -17.12
CA GLN A 7 33.76 -42.63 -18.46
C GLN A 7 32.63 -41.82 -19.11
N ASN A 8 31.37 -42.23 -18.94
CA ASN A 8 30.22 -41.48 -19.42
C ASN A 8 30.09 -40.12 -18.72
N PHE A 9 30.30 -40.05 -17.40
CA PHE A 9 30.31 -38.78 -16.67
C PHE A 9 31.46 -37.87 -17.09
N GLN A 10 32.67 -38.41 -17.29
CA GLN A 10 33.82 -37.64 -17.79
C GLN A 10 33.53 -37.04 -19.17
N SER A 11 32.94 -37.83 -20.07
CA SER A 11 32.51 -37.37 -21.40
C SER A 11 31.44 -36.27 -21.27
N PHE A 12 30.42 -36.48 -20.42
CA PHE A 12 29.36 -35.50 -20.17
C PHE A 12 29.91 -34.15 -19.67
N PHE A 13 30.78 -34.14 -18.66
CA PHE A 13 31.36 -32.90 -18.14
C PHE A 13 32.32 -32.24 -19.15
N THR A 14 33.02 -33.04 -19.97
CA THR A 14 33.87 -32.53 -21.05
C THR A 14 33.04 -31.78 -22.09
N GLU A 15 31.92 -32.35 -22.53
CA GLU A 15 31.01 -31.68 -23.46
C GLU A 15 30.30 -30.48 -22.82
N LEU A 16 29.89 -30.59 -21.55
CA LEU A 16 29.27 -29.49 -20.81
C LEU A 16 30.22 -28.29 -20.68
N SER A 17 31.52 -28.53 -20.46
CA SER A 17 32.53 -27.46 -20.34
C SER A 17 32.76 -26.68 -21.64
N LYS A 18 32.45 -27.28 -22.80
CA LYS A 18 32.53 -26.65 -24.12
C LYS A 18 31.29 -25.83 -24.46
N MET A 19 30.17 -26.06 -23.76
CA MET A 19 28.96 -25.29 -23.99
C MET A 19 29.17 -23.83 -23.54
N PRO A 20 28.76 -22.84 -24.34
CA PRO A 20 28.87 -21.45 -23.94
C PRO A 20 28.02 -21.20 -22.69
N ILE A 21 28.64 -20.63 -21.66
CA ILE A 21 27.93 -20.24 -20.44
C ILE A 21 26.89 -19.19 -20.82
N LYS A 22 25.61 -19.52 -20.61
CA LYS A 22 24.53 -18.53 -20.70
C LYS A 22 24.33 -17.91 -19.32
N SER A 23 24.64 -16.62 -19.19
CA SER A 23 24.35 -15.88 -17.97
C SER A 23 22.83 -15.79 -17.75
N LEU A 24 22.38 -16.18 -16.56
CA LEU A 24 21.00 -15.99 -16.12
C LEU A 24 20.77 -14.64 -15.43
N GLN A 25 21.78 -13.78 -15.40
CA GLN A 25 21.75 -12.51 -14.68
C GLN A 25 20.65 -11.58 -15.20
N LEU A 26 20.58 -11.37 -16.52
CA LEU A 26 19.56 -10.50 -17.13
C LEU A 26 18.15 -11.01 -16.84
N THR A 27 17.93 -12.33 -16.93
CA THR A 27 16.64 -12.95 -16.60
C THR A 27 16.26 -12.68 -15.14
N LYS A 28 17.20 -12.82 -14.21
CA LYS A 28 16.99 -12.53 -12.79
C LYS A 28 16.67 -11.04 -12.54
N GLU A 29 17.38 -10.13 -13.18
CA GLU A 29 17.16 -8.68 -13.07
C GLU A 29 15.77 -8.27 -13.59
N VAL A 30 15.35 -8.82 -14.73
CA VAL A 30 14.00 -8.58 -15.29
C VAL A 30 12.90 -9.08 -14.34
N LEU A 31 13.06 -10.28 -13.77
CA LEU A 31 12.09 -10.83 -12.81
C LEU A 31 11.98 -9.94 -11.56
N ASN A 32 13.12 -9.50 -11.00
CA ASN A 32 13.13 -8.61 -9.85
C ASN A 32 12.47 -7.25 -10.15
N SER A 33 12.73 -6.70 -11.33
CA SER A 33 12.14 -5.42 -11.77
C SER A 33 10.62 -5.53 -11.92
N ARG A 34 10.14 -6.62 -12.54
CA ARG A 34 8.69 -6.91 -12.67
C ARG A 34 8.01 -7.02 -11.31
N GLU A 35 8.61 -7.75 -10.37
CA GLU A 35 8.07 -7.90 -9.02
C GLU A 35 8.01 -6.54 -8.31
N SER A 36 9.09 -5.74 -8.36
CA SER A 36 9.10 -4.40 -7.76
C SER A 36 8.03 -3.48 -8.36
N LEU A 37 7.77 -3.56 -9.67
CA LEU A 37 6.73 -2.79 -10.34
C LEU A 37 5.34 -3.24 -9.91
N HIS A 38 5.10 -4.56 -9.85
CA HIS A 38 3.81 -5.12 -9.41
C HIS A 38 3.45 -4.64 -8.00
N ILE A 39 4.41 -4.71 -7.07
CA ILE A 39 4.20 -4.25 -5.70
C ILE A 39 3.92 -2.74 -5.64
N THR A 40 4.67 -1.96 -6.42
CA THR A 40 4.46 -0.51 -6.49
C THR A 40 3.06 -0.19 -7.01
N ILE A 41 2.57 -0.90 -8.03
CA ILE A 41 1.23 -0.72 -8.59
C ILE A 41 0.16 -1.04 -7.55
N GLN A 42 0.24 -2.20 -6.87
CA GLN A 42 -0.71 -2.58 -5.83
C GLN A 42 -0.81 -1.50 -4.73
N GLY A 43 0.34 -1.01 -4.26
CA GLY A 43 0.41 0.04 -3.25
C GLY A 43 -0.21 1.37 -3.69
N ARG A 44 -0.01 1.73 -4.96
CA ARG A 44 -0.59 2.94 -5.56
C ARG A 44 -2.10 2.81 -5.73
N GLU A 45 -2.60 1.64 -6.15
CA GLU A 45 -4.02 1.38 -6.32
C GLU A 45 -4.80 1.61 -5.01
N ALA A 46 -4.32 1.07 -3.88
CA ALA A 46 -4.93 1.29 -2.58
C ALA A 46 -4.98 2.78 -2.18
N THR A 47 -3.93 3.54 -2.52
CA THR A 47 -3.87 4.99 -2.26
C THR A 47 -4.86 5.76 -3.14
N ILE A 48 -4.95 5.42 -4.42
CA ILE A 48 -5.89 6.03 -5.37
C ILE A 48 -7.32 5.80 -4.89
N GLN A 49 -7.68 4.57 -4.52
CA GLN A 49 -9.01 4.25 -4.00
C GLN A 49 -9.34 5.08 -2.75
N ALA A 50 -8.38 5.21 -1.83
CA ALA A 50 -8.56 6.03 -0.63
C ALA A 50 -8.80 7.51 -0.95
N HIS A 51 -8.16 8.05 -1.99
CA HIS A 51 -8.37 9.43 -2.44
C HIS A 51 -9.73 9.60 -3.12
N LEU A 52 -10.13 8.67 -3.99
CA LEU A 52 -11.44 8.68 -4.65
C LEU A 52 -12.59 8.68 -3.63
N MET A 53 -12.52 7.81 -2.61
CA MET A 53 -13.51 7.79 -1.53
C MET A 53 -13.58 9.13 -0.77
N LYS A 54 -12.42 9.80 -0.58
CA LYS A 54 -12.39 11.11 0.10
C LYS A 54 -12.97 12.22 -0.77
N MET A 55 -12.70 12.19 -2.07
CA MET A 55 -13.29 13.15 -3.02
C MET A 55 -14.82 13.02 -3.05
N GLU A 56 -15.32 11.79 -3.04
CA GLU A 56 -16.77 11.53 -2.99
C GLU A 56 -17.41 12.00 -1.68
N GLU A 57 -16.76 11.77 -0.53
CA GLU A 57 -17.20 12.31 0.76
C GLU A 57 -17.35 13.85 0.70
N LEU A 58 -16.35 14.56 0.17
CA LEU A 58 -16.38 16.02 0.07
C LEU A 58 -17.48 16.51 -0.89
N ARG A 59 -17.62 15.85 -2.05
CA ARG A 59 -18.66 16.16 -3.04
C ARG A 59 -20.06 16.07 -2.43
N LYS A 60 -20.35 15.00 -1.67
CA LYS A 60 -21.64 14.85 -0.98
C LYS A 60 -21.87 15.93 0.08
N ILE A 61 -20.84 16.32 0.82
CA ILE A 61 -20.94 17.43 1.80
C ILE A 61 -21.28 18.74 1.10
N GLU A 62 -20.62 19.06 -0.02
CA GLU A 62 -20.90 20.27 -0.81
C GLU A 62 -22.34 20.30 -1.33
N GLU A 63 -22.84 19.17 -1.83
CA GLU A 63 -24.24 19.05 -2.28
C GLU A 63 -25.24 19.31 -1.15
N ILE A 64 -25.00 18.74 0.03
CA ILE A 64 -25.87 18.91 1.19
C ILE A 64 -25.87 20.35 1.69
N ILE A 65 -24.69 21.00 1.72
CA ILE A 65 -24.57 22.42 2.06
C ILE A 65 -25.32 23.30 1.05
N ALA A 66 -25.19 23.01 -0.25
CA ALA A 66 -25.89 23.73 -1.30
C ALA A 66 -27.42 23.59 -1.19
N LEU A 67 -27.90 22.39 -0.87
CA LEU A 67 -29.33 22.13 -0.66
C LEU A 67 -29.90 22.84 0.57
N HIS A 68 -29.11 22.96 1.65
CA HIS A 68 -29.52 23.58 2.91
C HIS A 68 -29.00 25.02 3.06
N LYS A 69 -28.76 25.72 1.94
CA LYS A 69 -28.14 27.06 1.91
C LYS A 69 -28.80 28.07 2.86
N ASP A 70 -30.13 28.08 2.95
CA ASP A 70 -30.84 29.01 3.83
C ASP A 70 -30.60 28.71 5.31
N GLN A 71 -30.51 27.43 5.69
CA GLN A 71 -30.20 27.02 7.06
C GLN A 71 -28.74 27.36 7.40
N VAL A 72 -27.82 27.14 6.47
CA VAL A 72 -26.40 27.52 6.58
C VAL A 72 -26.26 29.04 6.76
N ASN A 73 -26.93 29.84 5.93
CA ASN A 73 -26.92 31.30 6.01
C ASN A 73 -27.53 31.82 7.32
N ALA A 74 -28.55 31.15 7.83
CA ALA A 74 -29.13 31.44 9.13
C ALA A 74 -28.29 30.93 10.31
N ASN A 75 -27.09 30.39 10.08
CA ASN A 75 -26.22 29.73 11.07
C ASN A 75 -26.96 28.67 11.91
N LYS A 76 -27.97 28.02 11.33
CA LYS A 76 -28.66 26.92 12.00
C LYS A 76 -27.79 25.68 11.93
N ASN A 77 -27.61 25.03 13.07
CA ASN A 77 -26.95 23.74 13.11
C ASN A 77 -27.93 22.65 12.66
N PHE A 78 -27.45 21.70 11.88
CA PHE A 78 -28.20 20.51 11.46
C PHE A 78 -27.26 19.33 11.25
N GLU A 79 -27.83 18.13 11.20
CA GLU A 79 -27.11 16.88 11.00
C GLU A 79 -26.99 16.54 9.51
N ILE A 80 -25.84 15.98 9.16
CA ILE A 80 -25.46 15.59 7.81
C ILE A 80 -24.93 14.16 7.90
N THR A 81 -25.56 13.23 7.19
CA THR A 81 -25.07 11.85 7.07
C THR A 81 -24.36 11.69 5.73
N VAL A 82 -23.09 11.30 5.76
CA VAL A 82 -22.30 11.00 4.58
C VAL A 82 -21.45 9.75 4.79
N GLU A 83 -21.17 9.03 3.71
CA GLU A 83 -20.23 7.92 3.72
C GLU A 83 -18.80 8.44 3.88
N VAL A 84 -18.14 8.02 4.95
CA VAL A 84 -16.77 8.40 5.28
C VAL A 84 -15.87 7.19 5.16
N ARG A 85 -14.68 7.39 4.58
CA ARG A 85 -13.66 6.34 4.55
C ARG A 85 -13.15 6.03 5.96
N LYS A 86 -13.12 4.75 6.32
CA LYS A 86 -12.53 4.22 7.55
C LYS A 86 -11.50 3.17 7.18
N LYS A 87 -10.41 3.11 7.95
CA LYS A 87 -9.45 2.02 7.86
C LYS A 87 -9.90 0.88 8.73
N LYS A 88 -9.91 -0.33 8.17
CA LYS A 88 -10.15 -1.56 8.92
C LYS A 88 -9.10 -2.60 8.60
N ARG A 89 -8.81 -3.44 9.59
CA ARG A 89 -8.10 -4.71 9.39
C ARG A 89 -9.13 -5.77 9.03
N ILE A 90 -8.92 -6.45 7.92
CA ILE A 90 -9.76 -7.54 7.44
C ILE A 90 -8.90 -8.78 7.35
N GLU A 91 -9.41 -9.91 7.83
CA GLU A 91 -8.73 -11.20 7.69
C GLU A 91 -8.50 -11.53 6.22
N VAL A 92 -7.38 -12.21 5.94
CA VAL A 92 -7.05 -12.72 4.61
C VAL A 92 -7.12 -14.24 4.65
N ASP A 93 -7.28 -14.87 3.49
CA ASP A 93 -7.37 -16.32 3.42
C ASP A 93 -6.10 -17.00 3.94
N ASN A 94 -6.20 -18.25 4.38
CA ASN A 94 -5.07 -18.99 4.95
C ASN A 94 -3.86 -19.14 4.01
N ASN A 95 -4.06 -18.97 2.69
CA ASN A 95 -3.00 -19.01 1.69
C ASN A 95 -2.45 -17.61 1.33
N GLN A 96 -2.91 -16.55 1.99
CA GLN A 96 -2.55 -15.17 1.74
C GLN A 96 -1.70 -14.58 2.87
N THR A 97 -0.93 -13.55 2.53
CA THR A 97 -0.16 -12.78 3.52
C THR A 97 -0.08 -11.33 3.08
N ALA A 98 -0.23 -10.43 4.05
CA ALA A 98 -0.11 -8.99 3.85
C ALA A 98 1.11 -8.45 4.60
N LEU A 99 1.91 -7.64 3.92
CA LEU A 99 2.97 -6.86 4.55
C LEU A 99 2.38 -5.50 4.95
N ASN A 100 2.11 -5.33 6.24
CA ASN A 100 1.46 -4.14 6.78
C ASN A 100 2.45 -3.19 7.41
N CYS A 101 2.24 -1.89 7.26
CA CYS A 101 2.93 -0.86 8.03
C CYS A 101 2.06 -0.47 9.23
N SER A 102 2.58 -0.63 10.45
CA SER A 102 1.87 -0.29 11.69
C SER A 102 1.73 1.21 11.89
N LYS A 103 2.75 2.00 11.53
CA LYS A 103 2.72 3.47 11.64
C LYS A 103 1.75 4.13 10.67
N CYS A 104 1.69 3.65 9.42
CA CYS A 104 0.82 4.22 8.41
C CYS A 104 -0.56 3.56 8.37
N GLU A 105 -0.75 2.42 9.03
CA GLU A 105 -1.96 1.59 8.94
C GLU A 105 -2.36 1.33 7.49
N VAL A 106 -1.42 0.81 6.69
CA VAL A 106 -1.64 0.45 5.28
C VAL A 106 -1.00 -0.90 4.96
N THR A 107 -1.58 -1.59 3.99
CA THR A 107 -0.99 -2.78 3.37
C THR A 107 -0.04 -2.34 2.27
N CYS A 108 1.26 -2.60 2.42
CA CYS A 108 2.28 -2.25 1.43
C CYS A 108 2.39 -3.29 0.33
N TYR A 109 2.04 -4.53 0.62
CA TYR A 109 2.03 -5.62 -0.34
C TYR A 109 1.06 -6.72 0.10
N PHE A 110 0.37 -7.34 -0.85
CA PHE A 110 -0.56 -8.42 -0.61
C PHE A 110 -0.40 -9.50 -1.67
N LYS A 111 -0.30 -10.77 -1.24
CA LYS A 111 -0.14 -11.92 -2.14
C LYS A 111 -0.87 -13.17 -1.67
N GLU A 112 -1.13 -14.05 -2.63
CA GLU A 112 -1.77 -15.37 -2.45
C GLU A 112 -0.77 -16.53 -2.26
N THR A 113 0.38 -16.30 -1.60
CA THR A 113 1.40 -17.36 -1.42
C THR A 113 2.02 -17.38 -0.03
N THR A 114 1.97 -18.55 0.61
CA THR A 114 2.46 -18.85 1.97
C THR A 114 3.82 -19.53 2.06
N THR A 115 4.52 -19.81 0.95
CA THR A 115 5.86 -20.40 1.06
C THR A 115 6.81 -19.40 1.73
N PHE A 116 7.38 -19.78 2.88
CA PHE A 116 8.24 -18.95 3.72
C PHE A 116 9.38 -18.29 2.92
N PHE A 117 10.02 -19.04 2.02
CA PHE A 117 11.09 -18.52 1.14
C PHE A 117 10.62 -17.35 0.27
N ASN A 118 9.41 -17.41 -0.27
CA ASN A 118 8.82 -16.34 -1.08
C ASN A 118 8.42 -15.14 -0.23
N ILE A 119 8.07 -15.32 1.05
CA ILE A 119 7.75 -14.20 1.96
C ILE A 119 9.04 -13.42 2.27
N VAL A 120 10.10 -14.13 2.70
CA VAL A 120 11.39 -13.51 3.05
C VAL A 120 12.05 -12.81 1.86
N ALA A 121 11.99 -13.41 0.67
CA ALA A 121 12.55 -12.79 -0.54
C ALA A 121 11.87 -11.46 -0.88
N ILE A 122 10.54 -11.38 -0.73
CA ILE A 122 9.77 -10.18 -1.07
C ILE A 122 9.91 -9.11 0.01
N THR A 123 9.91 -9.48 1.29
CA THR A 123 10.21 -8.51 2.36
C THR A 123 11.60 -7.91 2.18
N ASN A 124 12.61 -8.70 1.81
CA ASN A 124 13.95 -8.19 1.55
C ASN A 124 14.02 -7.31 0.29
N SER A 125 13.22 -7.61 -0.74
CA SER A 125 13.10 -6.79 -1.96
C SER A 125 12.45 -5.43 -1.68
N LEU A 126 11.42 -5.41 -0.82
CA LEU A 126 10.67 -4.20 -0.48
C LEU A 126 11.33 -3.34 0.60
N LEU A 127 11.91 -4.03 1.57
CA LEU A 127 12.51 -3.49 2.78
C LEU A 127 13.98 -3.89 2.77
N SER A 128 14.74 -3.43 1.77
CA SER A 128 16.19 -3.58 1.84
C SER A 128 16.67 -2.93 3.13
N SER A 129 17.50 -3.64 3.90
CA SER A 129 17.95 -3.24 5.23
C SER A 129 18.39 -1.76 5.26
N GLY A 130 17.74 -0.95 6.10
CA GLY A 130 18.04 0.48 6.26
C GLY A 130 17.47 1.42 5.20
N ARG A 131 16.61 0.94 4.28
CA ARG A 131 15.90 1.81 3.31
C ARG A 131 14.43 1.98 3.67
N ALA A 132 13.94 3.19 3.41
CA ALA A 132 12.53 3.53 3.47
C ALA A 132 11.68 2.65 2.54
N CYS A 133 10.53 2.21 3.02
CA CYS A 133 9.51 1.55 2.21
C CYS A 133 9.09 2.47 1.05
N LYS A 134 9.02 1.90 -0.16
CA LYS A 134 8.66 2.65 -1.39
C LYS A 134 7.16 2.79 -1.61
N VAL A 135 6.36 2.04 -0.84
CA VAL A 135 4.91 1.94 -1.01
C VAL A 135 4.15 2.80 0.01
N CYS A 136 4.46 2.67 1.30
CA CYS A 136 3.69 3.39 2.31
C CYS A 136 3.92 4.91 2.19
N PRO A 137 2.89 5.73 2.45
CA PRO A 137 2.97 7.18 2.30
C PRO A 137 4.03 7.80 3.21
N GLY A 138 4.24 7.21 4.39
CA GLY A 138 5.22 7.68 5.37
C GLY A 138 6.66 7.25 5.08
N LYS A 139 6.93 6.49 4.01
CA LYS A 139 8.28 5.98 3.70
C LYS A 139 8.94 5.30 4.91
N CYS A 140 8.14 4.57 5.67
CA CYS A 140 8.51 4.02 6.99
C CYS A 140 9.63 3.00 6.89
N ALA A 141 10.32 2.79 8.01
CA ALA A 141 11.45 1.90 8.10
C ALA A 141 10.99 0.42 8.18
N THR A 142 11.92 -0.52 7.99
CA THR A 142 11.64 -1.96 7.94
C THR A 142 10.95 -2.46 9.21
N GLU A 143 11.36 -1.96 10.38
CA GLU A 143 10.83 -2.29 11.70
C GLU A 143 9.36 -1.92 11.90
N ASP A 144 8.83 -1.00 11.08
CA ASP A 144 7.43 -0.63 11.12
C ASP A 144 6.54 -1.59 10.32
N HIS A 145 7.15 -2.62 9.69
CA HIS A 145 6.45 -3.53 8.80
C HIS A 145 6.45 -4.98 9.29
N SER A 146 5.30 -5.61 9.19
CA SER A 146 5.08 -7.00 9.63
C SER A 146 4.26 -7.78 8.61
N ASN A 147 4.60 -9.05 8.43
CA ASN A 147 3.76 -10.00 7.69
C ASN A 147 2.63 -10.46 8.60
N GLU A 148 1.39 -10.34 8.15
CA GLU A 148 0.20 -10.60 8.95
C GLU A 148 -0.88 -11.31 8.12
N HIS A 149 -1.76 -12.05 8.80
CA HIS A 149 -2.95 -12.71 8.22
C HIS A 149 -4.18 -11.78 8.23
N THR A 150 -3.94 -10.48 8.24
CA THR A 150 -4.96 -9.47 8.04
C THR A 150 -4.37 -8.39 7.16
N ARG A 151 -5.18 -7.70 6.37
CA ARG A 151 -4.77 -6.54 5.58
C ARG A 151 -5.56 -5.31 5.96
N TRP A 152 -4.93 -4.14 5.86
CA TRP A 152 -5.62 -2.86 5.92
C TRP A 152 -6.40 -2.62 4.64
N MET A 153 -7.67 -2.26 4.80
CA MET A 153 -8.57 -1.83 3.73
C MET A 153 -9.29 -0.55 4.12
N TYR A 154 -9.61 0.25 3.11
CA TYR A 154 -10.55 1.36 3.25
C TYR A 154 -11.96 0.83 3.00
N VAL A 155 -12.85 1.08 3.94
CA VAL A 155 -14.29 0.83 3.81
C VAL A 155 -15.03 2.15 3.96
N GLN A 156 -16.19 2.26 3.33
CA GLN A 156 -17.09 3.39 3.55
C GLN A 156 -18.12 3.02 4.61
N GLU A 157 -18.34 3.93 5.54
CA GLU A 157 -19.37 3.81 6.57
C GLU A 157 -20.12 5.12 6.69
N ASP A 158 -21.43 5.05 6.91
CA ASP A 158 -22.24 6.22 7.19
C ASP A 158 -21.81 6.85 8.51
N GLU A 159 -21.52 8.15 8.46
CA GLU A 159 -21.19 8.95 9.63
C GLU A 159 -22.11 10.18 9.64
N THR A 160 -22.89 10.32 10.71
CA THR A 160 -23.65 11.55 10.97
C THR A 160 -22.74 12.56 11.67
N ARG A 161 -22.66 13.76 11.11
CA ARG A 161 -21.90 14.90 11.63
C ARG A 161 -22.80 16.13 11.69
N THR A 162 -22.49 17.06 12.58
CA THR A 162 -23.18 18.36 12.55
C THR A 162 -22.49 19.32 11.58
N LEU A 163 -23.23 20.28 11.02
CA LEU A 163 -22.64 21.35 10.21
C LEU A 163 -21.56 22.11 10.99
N TYR A 164 -21.77 22.31 12.30
CA TYR A 164 -20.76 22.89 13.18
C TYR A 164 -19.44 22.11 13.16
N ASP A 165 -19.48 20.77 13.25
CA ASP A 165 -18.27 19.94 13.22
C ASP A 165 -17.52 20.04 11.89
N ILE A 166 -18.27 20.11 10.79
CA ILE A 166 -17.70 20.28 9.44
C ILE A 166 -17.03 21.65 9.33
N ARG A 167 -17.70 22.71 9.78
CA ARG A 167 -17.16 24.08 9.75
C ARG A 167 -15.91 24.20 10.61
N LYS A 168 -15.95 23.67 11.84
CA LYS A 168 -14.79 23.66 12.75
C LYS A 168 -13.59 22.97 12.12
N LYS A 169 -13.79 21.80 11.49
CA LYS A 169 -12.71 21.10 10.77
C LYS A 169 -12.11 21.93 9.63
N TYR A 170 -12.95 22.66 8.90
CA TYR A 170 -12.49 23.57 7.83
C TYR A 170 -11.69 24.74 8.41
N ASP A 171 -12.21 25.41 9.43
CA ASP A 171 -11.55 26.54 10.09
C ASP A 171 -10.19 26.13 10.70
N ASP A 172 -10.13 24.97 11.38
CA ASP A 172 -8.89 24.40 11.91
C ASP A 172 -7.86 24.10 10.81
N ALA A 173 -8.31 23.64 9.64
CA ALA A 173 -7.44 23.38 8.48
C ALA A 173 -6.91 24.67 7.84
N MET A 174 -7.77 25.68 7.73
CA MET A 174 -7.39 27.01 7.25
C MET A 174 -6.36 27.67 8.17
N ALA A 175 -6.57 27.62 9.49
CA ALA A 175 -5.64 28.17 10.47
C ALA A 175 -4.25 27.51 10.40
N LYS A 176 -4.19 26.19 10.17
CA LYS A 176 -2.92 25.45 9.98
C LYS A 176 -2.23 25.75 8.65
N THR A 177 -2.98 26.14 7.63
CA THR A 177 -2.42 26.46 6.31
C THR A 177 -1.73 27.84 6.35
N LEU A 178 -2.37 28.81 7.02
CA LEU A 178 -1.80 30.13 7.28
C LEU A 178 -0.49 30.05 8.09
N SER A 179 -0.43 29.17 9.10
CA SER A 179 0.80 29.01 9.91
C SER A 179 1.95 28.29 9.19
N ALA A 180 1.67 27.48 8.15
CA ALA A 180 2.71 26.86 7.32
C ALA A 180 3.32 27.82 6.30
N GLU A 181 2.56 28.83 5.86
CA GLU A 181 3.00 29.89 4.96
C GLU A 181 3.80 30.98 5.70
N GLU A 182 3.49 31.23 6.98
CA GLU A 182 4.27 32.11 7.85
C GLU A 182 5.66 31.53 8.21
N LEU A 183 5.85 30.20 8.14
CA LEU A 183 7.15 29.54 8.34
C LEU A 183 8.10 29.66 7.12
N LYS A 184 7.68 30.32 6.05
CA LYS A 184 8.52 30.64 4.88
C LYS A 184 9.08 32.08 4.88
N ASN A 185 8.76 32.88 5.90
CA ASN A 185 9.30 34.24 6.07
C ASN A 185 10.29 34.31 7.22
#